data_AF-E0QS57-F1
#
_entry.id   AF-E0QS57-F1
#
_cell.length_a   1.000
_cell.length_b   1.000
_cell.length_c   1.000
_cell.angle_alpha   90.00
_cell.angle_beta   90.00
_cell.angle_gamma   90.00
#
_symmetry.space_group_name_H-M   'P 1'
#
loop_
_entity.id
_entity.type
_entity.pdbx_description
1 polymer ?
#
loop_
_entity_poly.entity_id
_entity_poly.type
_entity_poly.pdbx_seq_one_letter_code
_entity_poly.pdbx_strand_id
1 'polypeptide(L)' 'MSGVPSPAAMTGGDLPDYREALEQAKDAPLDEQLALLQRVNTALQDVLRKD' A
#
# COMPACT_ATOMS: atom_id res chain seq x y z
N MET A 1 -12.96 17.19 14.97
CA MET A 1 -12.21 17.22 13.69
C MET A 1 -11.48 15.89 13.58
N SER A 2 -11.99 14.96 12.79
CA SER A 2 -11.37 13.66 12.58
C SER A 2 -10.16 13.86 11.66
N GLY A 3 -8.99 14.03 12.25
CA GLY A 3 -7.74 14.06 11.51
C GLY A 3 -7.49 12.66 10.98
N VAL A 4 -7.85 12.41 9.72
CA VAL A 4 -7.31 11.23 9.01
C VAL A 4 -5.80 11.42 9.04
N PRO A 5 -5.03 10.46 9.60
CA PRO A 5 -3.58 10.59 9.63
C PRO A 5 -3.09 10.86 8.20
N SER A 6 -2.36 11.95 8.03
CA SER A 6 -1.75 12.29 6.74
C SER A 6 -0.86 11.12 6.32
N PRO A 7 -0.88 10.66 5.06
CA PRO A 7 -0.02 9.55 4.60
C PRO A 7 1.47 9.80 4.88
N ALA A 8 1.87 11.07 5.05
CA ALA A 8 3.21 11.48 5.44
C ALA A 8 3.59 11.14 6.90
N ALA A 9 2.63 10.78 7.76
CA ALA A 9 2.86 10.34 9.13
C ALA A 9 3.08 8.82 9.23
N MET A 10 2.84 8.06 8.16
CA MET A 10 3.21 6.66 8.10
C MET A 10 4.72 6.57 7.97
N THR A 11 5.41 6.44 9.10
CA THR A 11 6.84 6.10 9.09
C THR A 11 6.99 4.78 8.33
N GLY A 12 7.87 4.72 7.33
CA GLY A 12 8.02 3.58 6.41
C GLY A 12 8.37 2.22 7.04
N GLY A 13 8.32 2.08 8.36
CA GLY A 13 8.46 0.83 9.09
C GLY A 13 7.16 0.01 9.21
N ASP A 14 5.97 0.62 9.08
CA ASP A 14 4.69 -0.10 9.26
C ASP A 14 4.10 -0.65 7.95
N LEU A 15 4.55 -0.13 6.81
CA LEU A 15 4.14 -0.59 5.48
C LEU A 15 5.09 -1.68 4.99
N PRO A 16 4.58 -2.83 4.50
CA PRO A 16 5.40 -3.79 3.79
C PRO A 16 6.10 -3.12 2.59
N ASP A 17 7.36 -3.47 2.34
CA ASP A 17 8.10 -2.92 1.20
C ASP A 17 7.55 -3.49 -0.11
N TYR A 18 6.72 -2.70 -0.79
CA TYR A 18 6.17 -3.03 -2.10
C TYR A 18 7.00 -2.49 -3.26
N ARG A 19 8.16 -1.85 -3.03
CA ARG A 19 8.92 -1.18 -4.09
C ARG A 19 9.30 -2.14 -5.22
N GLU A 20 9.85 -3.30 -4.87
CA GLU A 20 10.23 -4.31 -5.86
C GLU A 20 9.01 -4.88 -6.60
N ALA A 21 7.93 -5.18 -5.88
CA ALA A 21 6.69 -5.70 -6.48
C ALA A 21 6.04 -4.69 -7.43
N LEU A 22 6.09 -3.40 -7.09
CA LEU A 22 5.58 -2.30 -7.93
C LEU A 22 6.42 -2.12 -9.19
N GLU A 23 7.74 -2.28 -9.12
CA GLU A 23 8.60 -2.25 -10.31
C GLU A 23 8.32 -3.44 -11.23
N GLN A 24 8.18 -4.65 -10.68
CA GLN A 24 7.86 -5.85 -11.47
C GLN A 24 6.47 -5.79 -12.11
N ALA A 25 5.49 -5.17 -11.44
CA ALA A 25 4.12 -5.09 -11.94
C ALA A 25 3.95 -4.16 -13.15
N LYS A 26 4.88 -3.23 -13.40
CA LYS A 26 4.79 -2.30 -14.54
C LYS A 26 4.70 -3.02 -15.88
N ASP A 27 5.40 -4.15 -16.00
CA ASP A 27 5.46 -4.97 -17.21
C ASP A 27 4.55 -6.21 -17.13
N ALA A 28 3.80 -6.37 -16.03
CA ALA A 28 2.93 -7.52 -15.81
C ALA A 28 1.55 -7.36 -16.49
N PRO A 29 0.81 -8.46 -16.74
CA PRO A 29 -0.57 -8.41 -17.19
C PRO A 29 -1.48 -7.58 -16.26
N LEU A 30 -2.54 -7.01 -16.82
CA LEU A 30 -3.46 -6.12 -16.10
C LEU A 30 -4.08 -6.78 -14.85
N ASP A 31 -4.38 -8.07 -14.92
CA ASP A 31 -4.95 -8.84 -13.80
C ASP A 31 -3.95 -8.94 -12.62
N GLU A 32 -2.66 -9.06 -12.92
CA GLU A 32 -1.59 -9.11 -11.92
C GLU A 32 -1.34 -7.73 -11.30
N GLN A 33 -1.41 -6.67 -12.12
CA GLN A 33 -1.36 -5.29 -11.64
C GLN A 33 -2.53 -4.98 -10.68
N LEU A 34 -3.75 -5.40 -11.05
CA LEU A 34 -4.94 -5.22 -10.23
C LEU A 34 -4.82 -5.98 -8.90
N ALA A 35 -4.34 -7.23 -8.94
CA ALA A 35 -4.10 -8.03 -7.74
C ALA A 35 -3.07 -7.38 -6.81
N LEU A 36 -2.00 -6.77 -7.34
CA LEU A 36 -1.03 -6.04 -6.54
C LEU A 36 -1.65 -4.80 -5.89
N LEU A 37 -2.39 -3.98 -6.65
CA LEU A 37 -3.06 -2.79 -6.12
C LEU A 37 -4.02 -3.12 -4.98
N GLN A 38 -4.77 -4.23 -5.09
CA GLN A 38 -5.67 -4.69 -4.03
C GLN A 38 -4.90 -5.08 -2.75
N ARG A 39 -3.74 -5.75 -2.88
CA ARG A 39 -2.88 -6.08 -1.74
C ARG A 39 -2.33 -4.83 -1.05
N VAL A 40 -1.79 -3.88 -1.84
CA VAL A 40 -1.26 -2.62 -1.31
C VAL A 40 -2.36 -1.83 -0.59
N ASN A 41 -3.56 -1.76 -1.16
CA ASN A 41 -4.70 -1.10 -0.52
C ASN A 41 -5.08 -1.75 0.81
N THR A 42 -5.12 -3.09 0.85
CA THR A 42 -5.41 -3.84 2.09
C THR A 42 -4.37 -3.54 3.18
N ALA A 43 -3.08 -3.58 2.83
CA ALA A 43 -2.00 -3.27 3.77
C ALA A 43 -2.08 -1.82 4.30
N LEU A 44 -2.38 -0.85 3.42
CA LEU A 44 -2.60 0.54 3.82
C LEU A 44 -3.78 0.66 4.80
N GLN A 45 -4.90 -0.01 4.52
CA GLN A 45 -6.06 -0.01 5.41
C GLN A 45 -5.74 -0.63 6.76
N ASP A 46 -4.97 -1.72 6.79
CA ASP A 46 -4.59 -2.39 8.04
C ASP A 46 -3.68 -1.51 8.91
N VAL A 47 -2.76 -0.74 8.30
CA VAL A 47 -1.97 0.24 9.04
C VAL A 47 -2.84 1.40 9.54
N LEU A 48 -3.74 1.92 8.70
CA LEU A 48 -4.67 3.00 9.08
C LEU A 48 -5.67 2.60 10.17
N ARG A 49 -5.98 1.29 10.31
CA ARG A 49 -6.86 0.75 11.36
C ARG A 49 -6.13 0.40 12.65
N LYS A 50 -4.80 0.36 12.65
CA LYS A 50 -3.99 0.05 13.84
C LYS A 50 -3.80 1.23 14.79
N ASP A 51 -4.44 2.38 14.51
CA ASP A 51 -4.58 3.55 15.39
C ASP A 51 -5.77 3.42 16.36
#